data_AF-A0A8S9N4K7-F1
#
_entry.id   AF-A0A8S9N4K7-F1
#
_cell.length_a   1.000
_cell.length_b   1.000
_cell.length_c   1.000
_cell.angle_alpha   90.00
_cell.angle_beta   90.00
_cell.angle_gamma   90.00
#
_symmetry.space_group_name_H-M   'P 1'
#
loop_
_entity.id
_entity.type
_entity.pdbx_description
1 polymer ?
#
loop_
_entity_poly.entity_id
_entity_poly.type
_entity_poly.pdbx_seq_one_letter_code
_entity_poly.pdbx_strand_id
1 'polypeptide(L)'
;MLSDCGSEIECSTRGLAESREALKQAEAPLKSTEAARAAELSQLEVRVSDLERDLGKSASALFKLKKEKKSKASEVRRLQREIQNREESRTVISRDDFHARLTRMAVLFDSLMAVREKDLALASVEGSLNEIHLLEGDMAPTLDSEEARLFSRKGELKASDGDFDSILSQLQFECTLTPCSGETEGQGPMAEEGGDVTIGRGNDEASEGGDGCEVEDEGGAPRSA
;
A
#
# COMPACT_ATOMS: atom_id res chain seq x y z
N MET A 1 -66.90 -84.37 29.77
CA MET A 1 -66.34 -83.05 30.11
C MET A 1 -64.94 -83.13 30.71
N LEU A 2 -64.56 -84.17 31.47
CA LEU A 2 -63.21 -84.27 32.06
C LEU A 2 -62.10 -84.69 31.07
N SER A 3 -62.39 -85.40 29.97
CA SER A 3 -61.37 -85.86 29.00
C SER A 3 -60.86 -84.77 28.05
N ASP A 4 -61.72 -83.81 27.69
CA ASP A 4 -61.33 -82.67 26.86
C ASP A 4 -60.38 -81.74 27.61
N CYS A 5 -60.65 -81.46 28.90
CA CYS A 5 -59.73 -80.71 29.76
C CYS A 5 -58.34 -81.35 29.84
N GLY A 6 -58.25 -82.68 29.92
CA GLY A 6 -56.96 -83.37 29.96
C GLY A 6 -56.14 -83.18 28.68
N SER A 7 -56.81 -83.24 27.53
CA SER A 7 -56.18 -83.07 26.20
C SER A 7 -55.76 -81.63 25.95
N GLU A 8 -56.54 -80.65 26.41
CA GLU A 8 -56.24 -79.22 26.33
C GLU A 8 -55.05 -78.83 27.21
N ILE A 9 -54.95 -79.41 28.41
CA ILE A 9 -53.80 -79.26 29.31
C ILE A 9 -52.54 -79.86 28.69
N GLU A 10 -52.63 -81.04 28.06
CA GLU A 10 -51.48 -81.67 27.39
C GLU A 10 -51.00 -80.86 26.17
N CYS A 11 -51.93 -80.34 25.37
CA CYS A 11 -51.62 -79.46 24.24
C CYS A 11 -50.95 -78.16 24.71
N SER A 12 -51.49 -77.55 25.77
CA SER A 12 -50.97 -76.31 26.35
C SER A 12 -49.58 -76.51 26.96
N THR A 13 -49.34 -77.61 27.67
CA THR A 13 -48.03 -77.92 28.27
C THR A 13 -46.96 -78.18 27.21
N ARG A 14 -47.33 -78.81 26.10
CA ARG A 14 -46.44 -78.98 24.93
C ARG A 14 -46.09 -77.64 24.29
N GLY A 15 -47.07 -76.78 24.03
CA GLY A 15 -46.84 -75.44 23.49
C GLY A 15 -46.00 -74.54 24.41
N LEU A 16 -46.14 -74.68 25.73
CA LEU A 16 -45.30 -73.98 26.72
C LEU A 16 -43.84 -74.47 26.69
N ALA A 17 -43.62 -75.77 26.50
CA ALA A 17 -42.29 -76.34 26.35
C ALA A 17 -41.61 -75.89 25.04
N GLU A 18 -42.35 -75.89 23.93
CA GLU A 18 -41.87 -75.44 22.62
C GLU A 18 -41.52 -73.94 22.62
N SER A 19 -42.40 -73.10 23.16
CA SER A 19 -42.14 -71.65 23.29
C SER A 19 -40.96 -71.34 24.21
N ARG A 20 -40.77 -72.11 25.29
CA ARG A 20 -39.59 -71.99 26.16
C ARG A 20 -38.30 -72.33 25.42
N GLU A 21 -38.31 -73.36 24.59
CA GLU A 21 -37.12 -73.74 23.83
C GLU A 21 -36.83 -72.73 22.71
N ALA A 22 -37.86 -72.24 22.01
CA ALA A 22 -37.73 -71.15 21.04
C ALA A 22 -37.16 -69.86 21.67
N LEU A 23 -37.58 -69.53 22.90
CA LEU A 23 -37.04 -68.40 23.66
C LEU A 23 -35.54 -68.58 23.92
N LYS A 24 -35.11 -69.77 24.38
CA LYS A 24 -33.68 -70.06 24.59
C LYS A 24 -32.88 -69.97 23.29
N GLN A 25 -33.44 -70.42 22.17
CA GLN A 25 -32.80 -70.31 20.86
C GLN A 25 -32.67 -68.86 20.38
N ALA A 26 -33.63 -67.99 20.69
CA ALA A 26 -33.60 -66.57 20.34
C ALA A 26 -32.69 -65.73 21.25
N GLU A 27 -32.40 -66.18 22.47
CA GLU A 27 -31.57 -65.44 23.44
C GLU A 27 -30.10 -65.32 23.00
N ALA A 28 -29.53 -66.38 22.42
CA ALA A 28 -28.14 -66.40 21.95
C ALA A 28 -27.83 -65.38 20.83
N PRO A 29 -28.61 -65.29 19.73
CA PRO A 29 -28.38 -64.26 18.72
C PRO A 29 -28.62 -62.86 19.27
N LEU A 30 -29.55 -62.67 20.21
CA LEU A 30 -29.78 -61.38 20.86
C LEU A 30 -28.53 -60.90 21.61
N LYS A 31 -27.93 -61.76 22.45
CA LYS A 31 -26.67 -61.46 23.14
C LYS A 31 -25.51 -61.19 22.17
N SER A 32 -25.45 -61.92 21.05
CA SER A 32 -24.45 -61.66 20.01
C SER A 32 -24.66 -60.29 19.35
N THR A 33 -25.89 -59.87 19.08
CA THR A 33 -26.18 -58.54 18.51
C THR A 33 -25.90 -57.41 19.50
N GLU A 34 -26.15 -57.63 20.78
CA GLU A 34 -25.83 -56.68 21.85
C GLU A 34 -24.31 -56.47 21.97
N ALA A 35 -23.53 -57.55 21.97
CA ALA A 35 -22.08 -57.48 21.97
C ALA A 35 -21.51 -56.78 20.71
N ALA A 36 -22.08 -57.06 19.54
CA ALA A 36 -21.69 -56.38 18.30
C ALA A 36 -21.97 -54.87 18.36
N ARG A 37 -23.16 -54.47 18.84
CA ARG A 37 -23.49 -53.04 19.03
C ARG A 37 -22.60 -52.37 20.06
N ALA A 38 -22.26 -53.03 21.16
CA ALA A 38 -21.34 -52.49 22.15
C ALA A 38 -19.95 -52.24 21.55
N ALA A 39 -19.46 -53.14 20.70
CA ALA A 39 -18.19 -52.97 19.98
C ALA A 39 -18.25 -51.79 18.98
N GLU A 40 -19.35 -51.66 18.23
CA GLU A 40 -19.56 -50.53 17.30
C GLU A 40 -19.63 -49.19 18.03
N LEU A 41 -20.34 -49.12 19.16
CA LEU A 41 -20.41 -47.91 19.98
C LEU A 41 -19.04 -47.51 20.53
N SER A 42 -18.25 -48.47 21.02
CA SER A 42 -16.89 -48.21 21.49
C SER A 42 -15.98 -47.69 20.35
N GLN A 43 -16.11 -48.25 19.14
CA GLN A 43 -15.37 -47.75 17.99
C GLN A 43 -15.78 -46.32 17.60
N LEU A 44 -17.08 -46.02 17.65
CA LEU A 44 -17.59 -44.70 17.33
C LEU A 44 -17.14 -43.66 18.35
N GLU A 45 -17.14 -44.00 19.64
CA GLU A 45 -16.68 -43.13 20.72
C GLU A 45 -15.21 -42.74 20.57
N VAL A 46 -14.36 -43.69 20.19
CA VAL A 46 -12.95 -43.40 19.86
C VAL A 46 -12.85 -42.43 18.68
N ARG A 47 -13.61 -42.66 17.60
CA ARG A 47 -13.62 -41.77 16.42
C ARG A 47 -14.11 -40.37 16.74
N VAL A 48 -15.14 -40.24 17.57
CA VAL A 48 -15.65 -38.94 18.03
C VAL A 48 -14.56 -38.22 18.82
N SER A 49 -13.91 -38.89 19.76
CA SER A 49 -12.83 -38.33 20.56
C SER A 49 -11.65 -37.84 19.71
N ASP A 50 -11.30 -38.57 18.65
CA ASP A 50 -10.25 -38.18 17.72
C ASP A 50 -10.64 -36.95 16.89
N LEU A 51 -11.87 -36.92 16.38
CA LEU A 51 -12.40 -35.77 15.62
C LEU A 51 -12.49 -34.50 16.48
N GLU A 52 -12.93 -34.60 17.73
CA GLU A 52 -12.96 -33.48 18.68
C GLU A 52 -11.56 -32.90 18.88
N ARG A 53 -10.56 -33.77 19.05
CA ARG A 53 -9.16 -33.36 19.21
C ARG A 53 -8.63 -32.65 17.97
N ASP A 54 -8.92 -33.18 16.78
CA ASP A 54 -8.45 -32.59 15.52
C ASP A 54 -9.16 -31.29 15.17
N LEU A 55 -10.45 -31.18 15.50
CA LEU A 55 -11.19 -29.92 15.42
C LEU A 55 -10.59 -28.86 16.35
N GLY A 56 -10.24 -29.24 17.58
CA GLY A 56 -9.56 -28.35 18.53
C GLY A 56 -8.21 -27.84 18.00
N LYS A 57 -7.39 -28.73 17.40
CA LYS A 57 -6.12 -28.34 16.75
C LYS A 57 -6.36 -27.36 15.60
N SER A 58 -7.35 -27.64 14.76
CA SER A 58 -7.70 -26.83 13.59
C SER A 58 -8.19 -25.44 14.00
N ALA A 59 -9.06 -25.35 15.00
CA ALA A 59 -9.57 -24.10 15.55
C ALA A 59 -8.43 -23.22 16.12
N SER A 60 -7.49 -23.84 16.85
CA SER A 60 -6.32 -23.16 17.41
C SER A 60 -5.40 -22.60 16.31
N ALA A 61 -5.12 -23.40 15.26
CA ALA A 61 -4.33 -22.97 14.12
C ALA A 61 -4.99 -21.80 13.36
N LEU A 62 -6.30 -21.89 13.12
CA LEU A 62 -7.06 -20.83 12.46
C LEU A 62 -7.02 -19.51 13.24
N PHE A 63 -7.11 -19.57 14.58
CA PHE A 63 -7.03 -18.37 15.42
C PHE A 63 -5.66 -17.69 15.33
N LYS A 64 -4.57 -18.47 15.32
CA LYS A 64 -3.20 -17.94 15.12
C LYS A 64 -3.07 -17.27 13.75
N LEU A 65 -3.52 -17.95 12.68
CA LEU A 65 -3.50 -17.41 11.33
C LEU A 65 -4.32 -16.13 11.19
N LYS A 66 -5.51 -16.06 11.83
CA LYS A 66 -6.36 -14.85 11.85
C LYS A 66 -5.64 -13.66 12.49
N LYS A 67 -4.89 -13.87 13.58
CA LYS A 67 -4.08 -12.81 14.21
C LYS A 67 -2.95 -12.34 13.29
N GLU A 68 -2.23 -13.26 12.68
CA GLU A 68 -1.15 -12.94 11.73
C GLU A 68 -1.68 -12.18 10.51
N LYS A 69 -2.81 -12.60 9.93
CA LYS A 69 -3.48 -11.91 8.82
C LYS A 69 -3.83 -10.48 9.18
N LYS A 70 -4.35 -10.23 10.40
CA LYS A 70 -4.64 -8.87 10.88
C LYS A 70 -3.38 -8.02 10.98
N SER A 71 -2.28 -8.57 11.50
CA SER A 71 -0.98 -7.89 11.57
C SER A 71 -0.43 -7.55 10.17
N LYS A 72 -0.47 -8.51 9.23
CA LYS A 72 -0.06 -8.25 7.84
C LYS A 72 -0.94 -7.20 7.16
N ALA A 73 -2.26 -7.21 7.41
CA ALA A 73 -3.17 -6.19 6.87
C ALA A 73 -2.90 -4.78 7.43
N SER A 74 -2.46 -4.64 8.69
CA SER A 74 -2.00 -3.34 9.21
C SER A 74 -0.69 -2.89 8.57
N GLU A 75 0.23 -3.81 8.31
CA GLU A 75 1.51 -3.49 7.68
C GLU A 75 1.34 -3.05 6.23
N VAL A 76 0.46 -3.72 5.47
CA VAL A 76 0.08 -3.29 4.11
C VAL A 76 -0.47 -1.86 4.12
N ARG A 77 -1.37 -1.52 5.06
CA ARG A 77 -1.90 -0.15 5.19
C ARG A 77 -0.85 0.87 5.60
N ARG A 78 0.18 0.47 6.36
CA ARG A 78 1.31 1.33 6.71
C ARG A 78 2.18 1.60 5.49
N LEU A 79 2.56 0.55 4.77
CA LEU A 79 3.37 0.64 3.55
C LEU A 79 2.66 1.42 2.45
N GLN A 80 1.35 1.24 2.28
CA GLN A 80 0.57 1.99 1.30
C GLN A 80 0.61 3.50 1.58
N ARG A 81 0.47 3.91 2.85
CA ARG A 81 0.62 5.31 3.25
C ARG A 81 2.04 5.82 3.03
N GLU A 82 3.06 5.00 3.31
CA GLU A 82 4.45 5.37 3.07
C GLU A 82 4.74 5.60 1.58
N ILE A 83 4.19 4.75 0.70
CA ILE A 83 4.31 4.91 -0.75
C ILE A 83 3.60 6.18 -1.22
N GLN A 84 2.36 6.40 -0.77
CA GLN A 84 1.60 7.60 -1.12
C GLN A 84 2.35 8.87 -0.70
N ASN A 85 2.84 8.93 0.54
CA ASN A 85 3.63 10.06 1.02
C ASN A 85 4.92 10.26 0.21
N ARG A 86 5.55 9.20 -0.30
CA ARG A 86 6.73 9.30 -1.17
C ARG A 86 6.40 9.83 -2.56
N GLU A 87 5.24 9.48 -3.11
CA GLU A 87 4.77 10.04 -4.38
C GLU A 87 4.45 11.53 -4.23
N GLU A 88 3.76 11.90 -3.16
CA GLU A 88 3.42 13.30 -2.85
C GLU A 88 4.65 14.16 -2.53
N SER A 89 5.70 13.57 -1.94
CA SER A 89 6.96 14.27 -1.65
C SER A 89 7.99 14.22 -2.79
N ARG A 90 7.71 13.51 -3.89
CA ARG A 90 8.60 13.49 -5.05
C ARG A 90 8.41 14.79 -5.82
N THR A 91 9.35 15.70 -5.67
CA THR A 91 9.49 16.89 -6.50
C THR A 91 9.91 16.47 -7.91
N VAL A 92 8.94 16.04 -8.71
CA VAL A 92 9.15 15.73 -10.11
C VAL A 92 9.25 17.07 -10.84
N ILE A 93 10.47 17.49 -11.17
CA ILE A 93 10.67 18.56 -12.15
C ILE A 93 9.95 18.12 -13.42
N SER A 94 9.01 18.94 -13.90
CA SER A 94 8.26 18.59 -15.09
C SER A 94 9.24 18.45 -16.26
N ARG A 95 8.94 17.54 -17.19
CA ARG A 95 9.77 17.34 -18.39
C ARG A 95 9.94 18.67 -19.14
N ASP A 96 8.89 19.49 -19.16
CA ASP A 96 8.88 20.77 -19.87
C ASP A 96 9.77 21.81 -19.16
N ASP A 97 9.77 21.86 -17.83
CA ASP A 97 10.69 22.72 -17.06
C ASP A 97 12.15 22.31 -17.27
N PHE A 98 12.41 21.01 -17.30
CA PHE A 98 13.75 20.49 -17.59
C PHE A 98 14.20 20.88 -19.00
N HIS A 99 13.33 20.76 -20.00
CA HIS A 99 13.65 21.21 -21.36
C HIS A 99 13.86 22.71 -21.44
N ALA A 100 13.00 23.52 -20.81
CA ALA A 100 13.16 24.97 -20.77
C ALA A 100 14.51 25.39 -20.16
N ARG A 101 14.94 24.68 -19.11
CA ARG A 101 16.24 24.86 -18.46
C ARG A 101 17.41 24.53 -19.37
N LEU A 102 17.36 23.41 -20.09
CA LEU A 102 18.37 23.07 -21.10
C LEU A 102 18.46 24.13 -22.21
N THR A 103 17.33 24.66 -22.65
CA THR A 103 17.30 25.75 -23.65
C THR A 103 17.98 27.01 -23.11
N ARG A 104 17.71 27.41 -21.86
CA ARG A 104 18.39 28.56 -21.24
C ARG A 104 19.89 28.34 -21.09
N MET A 105 20.32 27.14 -20.68
CA MET A 105 21.75 26.79 -20.64
C MET A 105 22.41 26.90 -22.02
N ALA A 106 21.76 26.42 -23.08
CA ALA A 106 22.30 26.49 -24.44
C ALA A 106 22.59 27.95 -24.85
N VAL A 107 21.64 28.86 -24.59
CA VAL A 107 21.81 30.30 -24.85
C VAL A 107 22.97 30.90 -24.02
N LEU A 108 23.13 30.47 -22.77
CA LEU A 108 24.24 30.91 -21.92
C LEU A 108 25.59 30.40 -22.44
N PHE A 109 25.66 29.17 -22.96
CA PHE A 109 26.86 28.66 -23.62
C PHE A 109 27.21 29.44 -24.88
N ASP A 110 26.23 29.79 -25.71
CA ASP A 110 26.46 30.62 -26.90
C ASP A 110 27.02 32.00 -26.50
N SER A 111 26.45 32.60 -25.44
CA SER A 111 26.91 33.88 -24.89
C SER A 111 28.34 33.78 -24.34
N LEU A 112 28.67 32.68 -23.67
CA LEU A 112 30.01 32.41 -23.15
C LEU A 112 31.04 32.27 -24.27
N MET A 113 30.67 31.59 -25.35
CA MET A 113 31.52 31.45 -26.53
C MET A 113 31.76 32.81 -27.21
N ALA A 114 30.73 33.67 -27.31
CA ALA A 114 30.88 35.02 -27.86
C ALA A 114 31.85 35.89 -27.04
N VAL A 115 31.77 35.83 -25.70
CA VAL A 115 32.73 36.53 -24.82
C VAL A 115 34.15 36.01 -25.02
N ARG A 116 34.33 34.69 -25.10
CA ARG A 116 35.64 34.07 -25.38
C ARG A 116 36.22 34.54 -26.72
N GLU A 117 35.41 34.59 -27.78
CA GLU A 117 35.84 35.05 -29.10
C GLU A 117 36.25 36.51 -29.08
N LYS A 118 35.48 37.37 -28.40
CA LYS A 118 35.82 38.78 -28.18
C LYS A 118 37.18 38.92 -27.49
N ASP A 119 37.42 38.17 -26.42
CA ASP A 119 38.67 38.25 -25.64
C ASP A 119 39.89 37.78 -26.47
N LEU A 120 39.72 36.73 -27.28
CA LEU A 120 40.74 36.30 -28.24
C LEU A 120 41.02 37.37 -29.31
N ALA A 121 39.98 38.03 -29.84
CA ALA A 121 40.14 39.10 -30.80
C ALA A 121 40.85 40.32 -30.21
N LEU A 122 40.51 40.69 -28.96
CA LEU A 122 41.18 41.75 -28.21
C LEU A 122 42.67 41.45 -28.01
N ALA A 123 43.01 40.23 -27.57
CA ALA A 123 44.39 39.81 -27.39
C ALA A 123 45.18 39.84 -28.71
N SER A 124 44.56 39.45 -29.82
CA SER A 124 45.17 39.52 -31.15
C SER A 124 45.44 40.97 -31.59
N VAL A 125 44.49 41.89 -31.39
CA VAL A 125 44.67 43.32 -31.69
C VAL A 125 45.75 43.93 -30.81
N GLU A 126 45.78 43.59 -29.52
CA GLU A 126 46.80 44.07 -28.59
C GLU A 126 48.20 43.54 -28.95
N GLY A 127 48.31 42.27 -29.33
CA GLY A 127 49.55 41.72 -29.86
C GLY A 127 50.05 42.43 -31.12
N SER A 128 49.14 42.75 -32.05
CA SER A 128 49.46 43.48 -33.29
C SER A 128 49.92 44.91 -33.01
N LEU A 129 49.27 45.62 -32.09
CA LEU A 129 49.70 46.96 -31.65
C LEU A 129 51.09 46.93 -31.04
N ASN A 130 51.38 45.96 -30.17
CA ASN A 130 52.71 45.80 -29.58
C ASN A 130 53.80 45.54 -30.63
N GLU A 131 53.48 44.80 -31.70
CA GLU A 131 54.40 44.56 -32.83
C GLU A 131 54.66 45.85 -33.62
N ILE A 132 53.63 46.65 -33.90
CA ILE A 132 53.78 47.95 -34.56
C ILE A 132 54.70 48.87 -33.76
N HIS A 133 54.50 48.99 -32.45
CA HIS A 133 55.36 49.81 -31.58
C HIS A 133 56.82 49.35 -31.54
N LEU A 134 57.09 48.07 -31.77
CA LEU A 134 58.45 47.55 -31.86
C LEU A 134 59.12 47.91 -33.20
N LEU A 135 58.32 48.06 -34.26
CA LEU A 135 58.76 48.39 -35.63
C LEU A 135 58.79 49.90 -35.93
N GLU A 136 58.13 50.73 -35.10
CA GLU A 136 57.99 52.19 -35.22
C GLU A 136 59.34 52.96 -35.24
N GLY A 137 60.47 52.27 -34.99
CA GLY A 137 61.82 52.79 -35.20
C GLY A 137 62.24 52.96 -36.67
N ASP A 138 61.53 52.35 -37.63
CA ASP A 138 61.77 52.48 -39.08
C ASP A 138 60.62 53.25 -39.75
N MET A 139 60.91 54.44 -40.27
CA MET A 139 59.94 55.45 -40.74
C MET A 139 59.08 55.03 -41.95
N ALA A 140 58.00 54.28 -41.73
CA ALA A 140 57.00 53.95 -42.74
C ALA A 140 55.61 54.54 -42.39
N PRO A 141 55.07 55.49 -43.17
CA PRO A 141 53.75 56.12 -42.92
C PRO A 141 52.55 55.16 -43.06
N THR A 142 52.79 53.92 -43.46
CA THR A 142 51.77 52.86 -43.52
C THR A 142 51.43 52.28 -42.16
N LEU A 143 52.31 52.42 -41.16
CA LEU A 143 52.09 51.88 -39.82
C LEU A 143 51.10 52.74 -39.01
N ASP A 144 51.20 54.08 -39.09
CA ASP A 144 50.29 55.02 -38.41
C ASP A 144 48.82 54.79 -38.79
N SER A 145 48.54 54.51 -40.07
CA SER A 145 47.18 54.25 -40.55
C SER A 145 46.63 52.92 -40.05
N GLU A 146 47.47 51.90 -39.89
CA GLU A 146 47.08 50.58 -39.37
C GLU A 146 46.87 50.63 -37.86
N GLU A 147 47.73 51.33 -37.14
CA GLU A 147 47.63 51.58 -35.71
C GLU A 147 46.30 52.27 -35.35
N ALA A 148 45.95 53.35 -36.07
CA ALA A 148 44.67 54.03 -35.88
C ALA A 148 43.47 53.09 -36.11
N ARG A 149 43.54 52.24 -37.14
CA ARG A 149 42.50 51.23 -37.43
C ARG A 149 42.38 50.19 -36.30
N LEU A 150 43.50 49.73 -35.76
CA LEU A 150 43.54 48.79 -34.64
C LEU A 150 43.03 49.43 -33.34
N PHE A 151 43.33 50.70 -33.08
CA PHE A 151 42.75 51.44 -31.94
C PHE A 151 41.24 51.59 -32.05
N SER A 152 40.70 51.94 -33.22
CA SER A 152 39.25 51.96 -33.45
C SER A 152 38.63 50.59 -33.19
N ARG A 153 39.20 49.52 -33.76
CA ARG A 153 38.72 48.14 -33.56
C ARG A 153 38.81 47.68 -32.09
N LYS A 154 39.87 48.06 -31.37
CA LYS A 154 40.02 47.79 -29.93
C LYS A 154 38.92 48.50 -29.13
N GLY A 155 38.56 49.72 -29.51
CA GLY A 155 37.44 50.46 -28.94
C GLY A 155 36.10 49.74 -29.16
N GLU A 156 35.83 49.30 -30.39
CA GLU A 156 34.62 48.54 -30.74
C GLU A 156 34.49 47.24 -29.94
N LEU A 157 35.57 46.44 -29.85
CA LEU A 157 35.60 45.20 -29.08
C LEU A 157 35.48 45.41 -27.56
N LYS A 158 35.87 46.58 -27.05
CA LYS A 158 35.65 46.94 -25.63
C LYS A 158 34.23 47.44 -25.38
N ALA A 159 33.58 47.99 -26.41
CA ALA A 159 32.21 48.48 -26.33
C ALA A 159 31.16 47.38 -26.51
N SER A 160 31.53 46.22 -27.08
CA SER A 160 30.63 45.07 -27.16
C SER A 160 30.34 44.49 -25.78
N ASP A 161 29.05 44.34 -25.49
CA ASP A 161 28.51 43.88 -24.20
C ASP A 161 28.80 42.38 -23.95
N GLY A 162 28.86 41.98 -22.67
CA GLY A 162 29.11 40.60 -22.27
C GLY A 162 29.98 40.48 -21.02
N ASP A 163 29.32 40.26 -19.88
CA ASP A 163 29.98 40.00 -18.59
C ASP A 163 30.10 38.48 -18.34
N PHE A 164 31.35 38.00 -18.29
CA PHE A 164 31.68 36.60 -18.04
C PHE A 164 31.17 36.13 -16.67
N ASP A 165 31.33 36.95 -15.64
CA ASP A 165 30.99 36.56 -14.27
C ASP A 165 29.47 36.43 -14.09
N SER A 166 28.69 37.32 -14.71
CA SER A 166 27.23 37.23 -14.79
C SER A 166 26.76 35.98 -15.53
N ILE A 167 27.33 35.67 -16.71
CA ILE A 167 26.97 34.48 -17.49
C ILE A 167 27.28 33.20 -16.70
N LEU A 168 28.45 33.14 -16.05
CA LEU A 168 28.81 32.00 -15.21
C LEU A 168 27.88 31.85 -14.01
N SER A 169 27.54 32.96 -13.34
CA SER A 169 26.63 32.95 -12.20
C SER A 169 25.25 32.42 -12.60
N GLN A 170 24.75 32.85 -13.77
CA GLN A 170 23.48 32.39 -14.31
C GLN A 170 23.52 30.92 -14.73
N LEU A 171 24.62 30.47 -15.36
CA LEU A 171 24.81 29.06 -15.71
C LEU A 171 24.87 28.18 -14.46
N GLN A 172 25.53 28.63 -13.39
CA GLN A 172 25.56 27.90 -12.13
C GLN A 172 24.17 27.79 -11.50
N PHE A 173 23.38 28.86 -11.51
CA PHE A 173 21.99 28.84 -11.06
C PHE A 173 21.15 27.85 -11.88
N GLU A 174 21.29 27.89 -13.20
CA GLU A 174 20.68 26.92 -14.09
C GLU A 174 21.30 25.53 -13.99
N CYS A 175 22.41 25.30 -13.27
CA CYS A 175 22.94 23.95 -13.02
C CYS A 175 22.47 23.39 -11.66
N THR A 176 22.35 24.23 -10.64
CA THR A 176 21.89 23.83 -9.30
C THR A 176 20.41 23.46 -9.30
N LEU A 177 20.09 22.17 -9.36
CA LEU A 177 18.73 21.69 -9.22
C LEU A 177 18.26 21.98 -7.78
N THR A 178 17.67 23.15 -7.55
CA THR A 178 16.84 23.34 -6.37
C THR A 178 15.64 22.42 -6.54
N PRO A 179 15.40 21.47 -5.62
CA PRO A 179 14.14 20.74 -5.61
C PRO A 179 13.03 21.78 -5.53
N CYS A 180 12.04 21.73 -6.42
CA CYS A 180 10.84 22.57 -6.31
C CYS A 180 10.30 22.43 -4.88
N SER A 181 10.46 23.43 -4.03
CA SER A 181 9.77 23.44 -2.75
C SER A 181 8.29 23.56 -3.06
N GLY A 182 7.57 22.44 -3.01
CA GLY A 182 6.12 22.44 -2.94
C GLY A 182 5.73 23.09 -1.62
N GLU A 183 5.65 24.42 -1.60
CA GLU A 183 4.97 25.16 -0.55
C GLU A 183 3.47 24.91 -0.72
N THR A 184 2.98 23.79 -0.18
CA THR A 184 1.56 23.71 0.17
C THR A 184 1.41 24.36 1.53
N GLU A 185 1.00 25.63 1.50
CA GLU A 185 0.54 26.41 2.63
C GLU A 185 -0.52 25.59 3.40
N GLY A 186 -0.06 24.97 4.49
CA GLY A 186 -0.92 24.27 5.42
C GLY A 186 -1.73 25.28 6.24
N GLN A 187 -2.98 25.50 5.85
CA GLN A 187 -4.01 26.02 6.74
C GLN A 187 -4.94 24.87 7.15
N GLY A 188 -4.59 24.25 8.27
CA GLY A 188 -5.60 23.95 9.30
C GLY A 188 -5.65 25.14 10.25
N PRO A 189 -6.78 25.43 10.94
CA PRO A 189 -7.41 24.49 11.88
C PRO A 189 -8.96 24.61 11.83
N MET A 190 -9.83 23.99 12.63
CA MET A 190 -9.80 23.47 13.99
C MET A 190 -10.89 22.40 14.17
N ALA A 191 -10.70 21.55 15.16
CA ALA A 191 -11.73 20.70 15.74
C ALA A 191 -12.90 21.53 16.30
N GLU A 192 -14.12 21.00 16.22
CA GLU A 192 -15.07 21.18 17.31
C GLU A 192 -15.76 19.85 17.61
N GLU A 193 -15.75 19.53 18.89
CA GLU A 193 -16.23 18.32 19.53
C GLU A 193 -17.57 18.64 20.20
N GLY A 194 -18.58 17.79 19.98
CA GLY A 194 -19.68 17.55 20.92
C GLY A 194 -20.83 18.57 20.95
N GLY A 195 -22.04 18.11 20.61
CA GLY A 195 -23.27 18.86 20.88
C GLY A 195 -24.53 18.15 20.41
N ASP A 196 -25.17 17.44 21.32
CA ASP A 196 -26.59 17.07 21.28
C ASP A 196 -27.48 18.23 20.81
N VAL A 197 -28.41 17.97 19.88
CA VAL A 197 -29.75 18.58 19.83
C VAL A 197 -30.60 17.77 18.84
N THR A 198 -31.77 17.38 19.34
CA THR A 198 -32.86 16.74 18.63
C THR A 198 -33.68 17.75 17.81
N ILE A 199 -34.48 17.19 16.88
CA ILE A 199 -35.65 17.74 16.15
C ILE A 199 -35.38 18.16 14.70
N GLY A 200 -36.07 17.47 13.77
CA GLY A 200 -36.61 18.17 12.58
C GLY A 200 -36.75 17.45 11.23
N ARG A 201 -37.45 16.31 11.17
CA ARG A 201 -38.53 16.01 10.20
C ARG A 201 -38.25 16.20 8.68
N GLY A 202 -38.23 15.08 7.94
CA GLY A 202 -38.46 15.03 6.49
C GLY A 202 -38.43 13.58 5.99
N ASN A 203 -39.60 13.09 5.61
CA ASN A 203 -39.92 11.68 5.32
C ASN A 203 -39.33 11.20 3.97
N ASP A 204 -39.02 9.91 3.83
CA ASP A 204 -39.85 8.98 3.05
C ASP A 204 -39.30 7.55 3.08
N GLU A 205 -40.24 6.62 2.97
CA GLU A 205 -40.21 5.20 3.33
C GLU A 205 -39.40 4.31 2.38
N ALA A 206 -38.79 3.25 2.93
CA ALA A 206 -38.78 1.93 2.30
C ALA A 206 -38.66 0.85 3.39
N SER A 207 -39.73 0.08 3.51
CA SER A 207 -39.95 -1.03 4.43
C SER A 207 -39.33 -2.33 3.89
N GLU A 208 -38.59 -3.05 4.73
CA GLU A 208 -38.41 -4.52 4.74
C GLU A 208 -37.92 -4.85 6.16
N GLY A 209 -38.78 -5.32 7.10
CA GLY A 209 -39.19 -6.73 7.21
C GLY A 209 -37.95 -7.58 7.52
N GLY A 210 -37.55 -7.85 8.76
CA GLY A 210 -38.30 -8.44 9.85
C GLY A 210 -37.95 -9.92 9.94
N ASP A 211 -37.16 -10.34 10.95
CA ASP A 211 -37.40 -11.62 11.64
C ASP A 211 -36.67 -11.62 12.98
N GLY A 212 -37.47 -11.74 14.04
CA GLY A 212 -37.02 -11.92 15.41
C GLY A 212 -37.08 -13.40 15.76
N CYS A 213 -36.09 -13.85 16.52
CA CYS A 213 -36.26 -15.05 17.33
C CYS A 213 -35.92 -14.65 18.77
N GLU A 214 -36.99 -14.31 19.50
CA GLU A 214 -37.03 -14.48 20.94
C GLU A 214 -36.96 -15.98 21.25
N VAL A 215 -36.08 -16.35 22.17
CA VAL A 215 -36.30 -17.53 23.02
C VAL A 215 -36.03 -17.08 24.44
N GLU A 216 -37.11 -17.01 25.21
CA GLU A 216 -37.14 -16.95 26.66
C GLU A 216 -36.36 -18.13 27.25
N ASP A 217 -35.62 -17.94 28.34
CA ASP A 217 -35.83 -18.82 29.50
C ASP A 217 -35.30 -18.19 30.79
N GLU A 218 -36.00 -18.58 31.84
CA GLU A 218 -36.19 -17.99 33.14
C GLU A 218 -34.97 -17.93 34.07
N GLY A 219 -35.05 -16.97 34.99
CA GLY A 219 -34.21 -16.93 36.17
C GLY A 219 -34.67 -15.87 37.17
N GLY A 220 -35.89 -16.02 37.73
CA GLY A 220 -36.31 -15.32 38.95
C GLY A 220 -35.36 -15.61 40.12
N ALA A 221 -35.30 -14.85 41.21
CA ALA A 221 -36.27 -13.96 41.82
C ALA A 221 -35.54 -12.95 42.76
N PRO A 222 -36.24 -11.99 43.38
CA PRO A 222 -35.67 -10.74 43.87
C PRO A 222 -35.28 -10.75 45.36
N ARG A 223 -34.54 -9.68 45.71
CA ARG A 223 -34.21 -9.21 47.05
C ARG A 223 -35.44 -8.93 47.93
N SER A 224 -35.32 -9.26 49.21
CA SER A 224 -35.83 -8.52 50.39
C SER A 224 -35.19 -9.20 51.64
N ALA A 225 -34.73 -8.54 52.69
CA ALA A 225 -34.92 -7.18 53.20
C ALA A 225 -33.63 -6.65 53.82
#